data_AF-A0A354P183-F1
#
_entry.id   AF-A0A354P183-F1
#
_cell.length_a   1.000
_cell.length_b   1.000
_cell.length_c   1.000
_cell.angle_alpha   90.00
_cell.angle_beta   90.00
_cell.angle_gamma   90.00
#
_symmetry.space_group_name_H-M   'P 1'
#
loop_
_entity.id
_entity.type
_entity.pdbx_description
1 polymer ?
#
loop_
_entity_poly.entity_id
_entity_poly.type
_entity_poly.pdbx_seq_one_letter_code
_entity_poly.pdbx_strand_id
1 'polypeptide(L)'
;MSVFLVAAALVWTGMLWDVAMVSFGFSRSYPLSVALLFVMGFGGWLHTVFLVTLFQTIPTEEIRGRVMSVFGLIGAGFPLGFLLGGALAVTLGFEALSKTSPLTSTS
;
A
#
# COMPACT_ATOMS: atom_id res chain seq x y z
N MET A 1 11.73 14.21 21.13
CA MET A 1 10.30 13.94 21.37
C MET A 1 9.51 13.84 20.06
N SER A 2 9.70 14.77 19.11
CA SER A 2 8.98 14.80 17.82
C SER A 2 9.22 13.57 16.92
N VAL A 3 10.44 13.07 16.81
CA VAL A 3 10.77 11.94 15.91
C VAL A 3 10.05 10.64 16.29
N PHE A 4 9.94 10.33 17.59
CA PHE A 4 9.20 9.14 18.05
C PHE A 4 7.70 9.25 17.75
N LEU A 5 7.12 10.45 17.86
CA LEU A 5 5.72 10.69 17.51
C LEU A 5 5.48 10.54 16.00
N VAL A 6 6.40 11.03 15.16
CA VAL A 6 6.32 10.86 13.70
C VAL A 6 6.48 9.40 13.30
N ALA A 7 7.40 8.66 13.93
CA ALA A 7 7.59 7.23 13.71
C ALA A 7 6.34 6.43 14.11
N ALA A 8 5.74 6.74 15.26
CA ALA A 8 4.49 6.12 15.68
C ALA A 8 3.34 6.45 14.71
N ALA A 9 3.21 7.71 14.29
CA ALA A 9 2.20 8.13 13.32
C ALA A 9 2.34 7.40 11.98
N LEU A 10 3.57 7.19 11.50
CA LEU A 10 3.86 6.44 10.28
C LEU A 10 3.33 5.00 10.34
N VAL A 11 3.55 4.32 11.47
CA VAL A 11 3.06 2.95 11.71
C VAL A 11 1.54 2.93 11.77
N TRP A 12 0.93 3.86 12.50
CA TRP A 12 -0.52 3.95 12.62
C TRP A 12 -1.21 4.22 11.29
N THR A 13 -0.68 5.13 10.46
CA THR A 13 -1.26 5.43 9.14
C THR A 13 -1.10 4.27 8.16
N GLY A 14 0.01 3.51 8.25
CA GLY A 14 0.21 2.29 7.47
C GLY A 14 -0.81 1.21 7.84
N MET A 15 -0.95 0.93 9.15
CA MET A 15 -1.94 -0.03 9.63
C MET A 15 -3.37 0.37 9.28
N LEU A 16 -3.70 1.66 9.34
CA LEU A 16 -5.00 2.15 8.89
C LEU A 16 -5.26 1.83 7.42
N TRP A 17 -4.26 2.00 6.56
CA TRP A 17 -4.35 1.69 5.13
C TRP A 17 -4.55 0.20 4.88
N ASP A 18 -3.74 -0.65 5.52
CA ASP A 18 -3.82 -2.11 5.37
C ASP A 18 -5.18 -2.66 5.86
N VAL A 19 -5.65 -2.20 7.02
CA VAL A 19 -6.95 -2.59 7.57
C VAL A 19 -8.10 -2.15 6.65
N ALA A 20 -8.02 -0.94 6.09
CA ALA A 20 -9.01 -0.46 5.13
C ALA A 20 -8.99 -1.28 3.84
N MET A 21 -7.80 -1.68 3.35
CA MET A 21 -7.65 -2.52 2.15
C MET A 21 -8.25 -3.91 2.35
N VAL A 22 -7.96 -4.56 3.49
CA VAL A 22 -8.54 -5.87 3.82
C VAL A 22 -10.07 -5.76 3.93
N SER A 23 -10.57 -4.74 4.63
CA SER A 23 -12.01 -4.52 4.80
C SER A 23 -12.72 -4.25 3.46
N PHE A 24 -12.05 -3.55 2.54
CA PHE A 24 -12.56 -3.29 1.19
C PHE A 24 -12.74 -4.59 0.39
N GLY A 25 -11.82 -5.55 0.54
CA GLY A 25 -11.90 -6.86 -0.12
C GLY A 25 -13.13 -7.69 0.27
N PHE A 26 -13.68 -7.48 1.47
CA PHE A 26 -14.89 -8.16 1.94
C PHE A 26 -16.19 -7.35 1.73
N SER A 27 -16.09 -6.07 1.35
CA SER A 27 -17.24 -5.18 1.22
C SER A 27 -18.00 -5.40 -0.09
N ARG A 28 -19.27 -5.81 0.01
CA ARG A 28 -20.24 -5.85 -1.11
C ARG A 28 -21.12 -4.60 -1.21
N SER A 29 -20.93 -3.62 -0.33
CA SER A 29 -21.77 -2.41 -0.25
C SER A 29 -21.08 -1.22 -0.90
N TYR A 30 -21.72 -0.64 -1.92
CA TYR A 30 -21.19 0.49 -2.69
C TYR A 30 -20.80 1.71 -1.82
N PRO A 31 -21.64 2.23 -0.90
CA PRO A 31 -21.27 3.37 -0.06
C PRO A 31 -20.14 3.05 0.92
N LEU A 32 -20.07 1.82 1.43
CA LEU A 32 -19.01 1.39 2.35
C LEU A 32 -17.66 1.31 1.64
N SER A 33 -17.65 0.80 0.40
CA SER A 33 -16.47 0.77 -0.45
C SER A 33 -15.95 2.17 -0.80
N VAL A 34 -16.84 3.14 -1.05
CA VAL A 34 -16.44 4.55 -1.27
C VAL A 34 -15.81 5.16 -0.01
N ALA A 35 -16.40 4.92 1.16
CA ALA A 35 -15.83 5.40 2.42
C ALA A 35 -14.46 4.79 2.72
N LEU A 36 -14.28 3.49 2.47
CA LEU A 36 -13.00 2.80 2.64
C LEU A 36 -11.92 3.32 1.68
N LEU A 37 -12.28 3.56 0.41
CA LEU A 37 -11.36 4.17 -0.57
C LEU A 37 -10.91 5.56 -0.14
N PHE A 38 -11.82 6.37 0.44
CA PHE A 38 -11.47 7.67 0.99
C PHE A 38 -10.47 7.54 2.15
N VAL A 39 -10.70 6.61 3.08
CA VAL A 39 -9.79 6.34 4.21
C VAL A 39 -8.43 5.84 3.71
N MET A 40 -8.40 4.95 2.72
CA MET A 40 -7.15 4.48 2.10
C MET A 40 -6.38 5.64 1.46
N GLY A 41 -7.04 6.50 0.67
CA GLY A 41 -6.39 7.65 0.05
C GLY A 41 -5.83 8.63 1.08
N PHE A 42 -6.61 8.94 2.11
CA PHE A 42 -6.19 9.84 3.19
C PHE A 42 -5.05 9.26 4.02
N GLY A 43 -5.16 8.01 4.45
CA GLY A 43 -4.13 7.31 5.25
C GLY A 43 -2.83 7.12 4.48
N GLY A 44 -2.89 6.74 3.21
CA GLY A 44 -1.72 6.57 2.35
C GLY A 44 -0.98 7.88 2.09
N TRP A 45 -1.71 8.99 1.90
CA TRP A 45 -1.09 10.30 1.74
C TRP A 45 -0.39 10.75 3.02
N LEU A 46 -1.06 10.63 4.18
CA LEU A 46 -0.45 10.95 5.47
C LEU A 46 0.80 10.10 5.74
N HIS A 47 0.74 8.80 5.45
CA HIS A 47 1.88 7.90 5.57
C HIS A 47 3.07 8.42 4.75
N THR A 48 2.85 8.80 3.50
CA THR A 48 3.91 9.36 2.63
C THR A 48 4.53 10.62 3.21
N VAL A 49 3.72 11.55 3.72
CA VAL A 49 4.20 12.80 4.34
C VAL A 49 5.07 12.50 5.55
N PHE A 50 4.61 11.65 6.48
CA PHE A 50 5.39 11.27 7.66
C PHE A 50 6.68 10.55 7.29
N LEU A 51 6.64 9.71 6.26
CA LEU A 51 7.80 8.97 5.78
C LEU A 51 8.89 9.93 5.30
N VAL A 52 8.54 10.88 4.43
CA VAL A 52 9.47 11.90 3.93
C VAL A 52 9.98 12.79 5.06
N THR A 53 9.13 13.22 5.99
CA THR A 53 9.54 14.02 7.16
C THR A 53 10.53 13.27 8.06
N LEU A 54 10.30 11.96 8.28
CA LEU A 54 11.21 11.12 9.07
C LEU A 54 12.59 11.03 8.39
N PHE A 55 12.62 10.81 7.07
CA PHE A 55 13.86 10.80 6.30
C PHE A 55 14.56 12.15 6.21
N GLN A 56 13.86 13.26 6.45
CA GLN A 56 14.49 14.58 6.51
C GLN A 56 15.05 14.92 7.90
N THR A 57 14.49 14.33 8.97
CA THR A 57 14.81 14.69 10.36
C THR A 57 15.82 13.76 11.03
N ILE A 58 15.99 12.53 10.53
CA ILE A 58 16.95 11.56 11.08
C ILE A 58 18.40 11.79 10.58
N PRO A 59 18.67 12.03 9.27
CA PRO A 59 20.03 12.12 8.77
C PRO A 59 20.70 13.45 9.09
N THR A 60 21.98 13.40 9.46
CA THR A 60 22.87 14.57 9.57
C THR A 60 23.12 15.17 8.18
N GLU A 61 23.35 16.49 8.07
CA GLU A 61 23.40 17.20 6.78
C GLU A 61 24.35 16.56 5.75
N GLU A 62 25.46 16.00 6.22
CA GLU A 62 26.51 15.38 5.39
C GLU A 62 26.06 14.10 4.68
N ILE A 63 25.12 13.34 5.26
CA ILE A 63 24.60 12.08 4.71
C ILE A 63 23.19 12.20 4.11
N ARG A 64 22.53 13.34 4.28
CA ARG A 64 21.14 13.56 3.83
C ARG A 64 20.97 13.31 2.33
N GLY A 65 21.93 13.75 1.52
CA GLY A 65 21.92 13.53 0.07
C GLY A 65 22.07 12.06 -0.35
N ARG A 66 22.89 11.29 0.37
CA ARG A 66 23.03 9.84 0.13
C ARG A 66 21.78 9.07 0.55
N VAL A 67 21.23 9.38 1.72
CA VAL A 67 19.99 8.75 2.22
C VAL A 67 18.83 9.02 1.27
N MET A 68 18.67 10.25 0.78
CA MET A 68 17.58 10.58 -0.14
C MET A 68 17.76 9.96 -1.53
N SER A 69 19.01 9.77 -1.98
CA SER A 69 19.30 9.02 -3.22
C SER A 69 18.91 7.53 -3.10
N VAL A 70 19.26 6.88 -1.98
CA VAL A 70 18.82 5.50 -1.69
C VAL A 70 17.30 5.42 -1.57
N PHE A 71 16.66 6.40 -0.92
CA PHE A 71 15.21 6.50 -0.86
C PHE A 71 14.58 6.60 -2.26
N GLY A 72 15.15 7.42 -3.14
CA GLY A 72 14.73 7.52 -4.55
C GLY A 72 14.91 6.20 -5.32
N LEU A 73 16.02 5.49 -5.09
CA LEU A 73 16.28 4.17 -5.68
C LEU A 73 15.22 3.14 -5.25
N ILE A 74 14.87 3.12 -3.97
CA ILE A 74 13.80 2.25 -3.44
C ILE A 74 12.45 2.63 -4.08
N GLY A 75 12.18 3.93 -4.24
CA GLY A 75 11.01 4.42 -4.97
C GLY A 75 10.96 3.95 -6.43
N ALA A 76 12.10 3.78 -7.10
CA ALA A 76 12.15 3.21 -8.45
C ALA A 76 11.78 1.72 -8.49
N GLY A 77 11.82 1.01 -7.34
CA GLY A 77 11.36 -0.37 -7.19
C GLY A 77 9.84 -0.51 -7.07
N PHE A 78 9.10 0.58 -6.86
CA PHE A 78 7.64 0.56 -6.67
C PHE A 78 6.86 -0.14 -7.81
N PRO A 79 7.21 0.03 -9.11
CA PRO A 79 6.57 -0.69 -10.21
C PRO A 79 6.73 -2.21 -10.14
N LEU A 80 7.80 -2.71 -9.52
CA LEU A 80 8.01 -4.16 -9.35
C LEU A 80 6.95 -4.77 -8.43
N GLY A 81 6.56 -4.04 -7.38
CA GLY A 81 5.46 -4.44 -6.50
C GLY A 81 4.13 -4.53 -7.23
N PHE A 82 3.84 -3.55 -8.11
CA PHE A 82 2.62 -3.59 -8.93
C PHE A 82 2.64 -4.72 -9.97
N LEU A 83 3.79 -4.99 -10.59
CA LEU A 83 3.93 -6.13 -11.51
C LEU A 83 3.68 -7.45 -10.79
N LEU A 84 4.24 -7.63 -9.59
CA LEU A 84 4.01 -8.82 -8.78
C LEU A 84 2.53 -8.94 -8.36
N GLY A 85 1.93 -7.84 -7.90
CA GLY A 85 0.50 -7.79 -7.56
C GLY A 85 -0.41 -8.12 -8.74
N GLY A 86 -0.10 -7.59 -9.93
CA GLY A 86 -0.81 -7.90 -11.16
C GLY A 86 -0.66 -9.36 -11.59
N ALA A 87 0.56 -9.91 -11.52
CA ALA A 87 0.80 -11.32 -11.82
C ALA A 87 0.02 -12.26 -10.89
N LEU A 88 -0.01 -11.95 -9.59
CA LEU A 88 -0.79 -12.69 -8.59
C LEU A 88 -2.30 -12.54 -8.81
N ALA A 89 -2.77 -11.36 -9.20
CA ALA A 89 -4.17 -11.13 -9.53
C ALA A 89 -4.62 -11.96 -10.75
N VAL A 90 -3.74 -12.12 -11.74
CA VAL A 90 -4.00 -12.99 -12.90
C VAL A 90 -4.07 -14.46 -12.46
N THR A 91 -3.07 -14.99 -11.76
CA THR A 91 -3.04 -16.42 -11.39
C THR A 91 -4.16 -16.81 -10.42
N LEU A 92 -4.37 -16.04 -9.36
CA LEU A 92 -5.43 -16.30 -8.38
C LEU A 92 -6.82 -15.96 -8.93
N GLY A 93 -6.92 -14.96 -9.80
CA GLY A 93 -8.15 -14.60 -10.50
C GLY A 93 -8.63 -15.73 -11.42
N PHE A 94 -7.72 -16.36 -12.16
CA PHE A 94 -8.03 -17.55 -12.98
C PHE A 94 -8.52 -18.73 -12.14
N GLU A 95 -7.97 -18.96 -10.95
CA GLU A 95 -8.41 -20.02 -10.05
C GLU A 95 -9.80 -19.76 -9.46
N ALA A 96 -10.12 -18.49 -9.17
CA ALA A 96 -11.46 -18.09 -8.75
C ALA A 96 -12.49 -18.23 -9.89
N LEU A 97 -12.07 -17.93 -11.13
CA LEU A 97 -12.91 -18.06 -12.34
C LEU A 97 -13.16 -19.53 -12.72
N SER A 98 -12.16 -20.40 -12.56
CA SER A 98 -12.31 -21.83 -12.87
C SER A 98 -13.26 -22.53 -11.91
N LYS A 99 -13.29 -22.13 -10.63
CA LYS A 99 -14.23 -22.65 -9.63
C LYS A 99 -15.70 -22.23 -9.86
N THR A 100 -15.94 -21.22 -10.69
CA THR A 100 -17.28 -20.66 -10.94
C THR A 100 -17.82 -20.90 -12.34
N SER A 101 -16.99 -21.36 -13.29
CA SER A 101 -17.42 -21.66 -14.66
C SER A 101 -18.10 -23.04 -14.75
N PRO A 102 -19.37 -23.14 -15.19
CA PRO A 102 -20.05 -24.42 -15.42
C PRO A 102 -19.58 -25.18 -16.68
N LEU A 103 -18.55 -24.69 -17.38
CA LEU A 103 -18.25 -25.11 -18.76
C LEU A 103 -17.11 -26.12 -18.91
N THR A 104 -16.78 -26.90 -17.88
CA THR A 104 -15.85 -28.05 -18.00
C THR A 104 -16.55 -29.39 -17.78
N SER A 105 -17.81 -29.54 -18.23
CA SER A 105 -18.50 -30.84 -18.24
C SER A 105 -19.11 -31.28 -19.57
N THR A 106 -18.81 -30.61 -20.69
CA THR A 106 -19.18 -31.14 -22.00
C THR A 106 -18.07 -30.90 -23.03
N SER A 107 -17.52 -32.03 -23.50
CA SER A 107 -16.59 -32.28 -24.62
C SER A 107 -15.17 -31.76 -24.51
#